data_AF-A0A836REL8-F1
#
_entry.id   AF-A0A836REL8-F1
#
_cell.length_a   1.000
_cell.length_b   1.000
_cell.length_c   1.000
_cell.angle_alpha   90.00
_cell.angle_beta   90.00
_cell.angle_gamma   90.00
#
_symmetry.space_group_name_H-M   'P 1'
#
loop_
_entity.id
_entity.type
_entity.pdbx_description
1 polymer ?
#
loop_
_entity_poly.entity_id
_entity_poly.type
_entity_poly.pdbx_seq_one_letter_code
_entity_poly.pdbx_strand_id
1 'polypeptide(L)'
;MAEDELNRAKNKVASRIVLRSERPMGRLSSLGGNWIYRGEYRSVDDDLQTVRSLTRDDIREVLEAYPLGWTTTAAVGPLERLDGEAQGRGVE
;
A
#
# COMPACT_ATOMS: atom_id res chain seq x y z
N MET A 1 8.26 13.73 -6.79
CA MET A 1 8.64 13.40 -5.40
C MET A 1 10.08 13.85 -5.17
N ALA A 2 10.42 14.48 -4.04
CA ALA A 2 11.81 14.82 -3.67
C ALA A 2 12.51 13.64 -2.97
N GLU A 3 13.84 13.49 -3.02
CA GLU A 3 14.52 12.25 -2.53
C GLU A 3 14.30 12.02 -1.04
N ASP A 4 14.33 13.10 -0.27
CA ASP A 4 14.01 13.09 1.16
C ASP A 4 12.57 12.68 1.46
N GLU A 5 11.65 12.90 0.53
CA GLU A 5 10.25 12.51 0.68
C GLU A 5 10.09 10.99 0.50
N LEU A 6 10.77 10.42 -0.50
CA LEU A 6 10.82 8.97 -0.72
C LEU A 6 11.44 8.25 0.50
N ASN A 7 12.57 8.76 0.99
CA ASN A 7 13.23 8.18 2.16
C ASN A 7 12.35 8.24 3.42
N ARG A 8 11.64 9.35 3.63
CA ARG A 8 10.65 9.46 4.73
C ARG A 8 9.51 8.45 4.57
N ALA A 9 8.98 8.28 3.36
CA ALA A 9 7.93 7.31 3.07
C ALA A 9 8.40 5.86 3.34
N LYS A 10 9.59 5.49 2.85
CA LYS A 10 10.22 4.18 3.11
C LYS A 10 10.38 3.92 4.60
N ASN A 11 10.93 4.89 5.36
CA ASN A 11 11.10 4.76 6.80
C ASN A 11 9.78 4.55 7.52
N LYS A 12 8.73 5.29 7.15
CA LYS A 12 7.38 5.13 7.72
C LYS A 12 6.82 3.73 7.50
N VAL A 13 7.00 3.16 6.30
CA VAL A 13 6.54 1.80 5.98
C VAL A 13 7.37 0.76 6.73
N ALA A 14 8.70 0.89 6.73
CA ALA A 14 9.60 -0.02 7.42
C ALA A 14 9.30 -0.09 8.94
N SER A 15 9.10 1.05 9.60
CA SER A 15 8.73 1.07 11.02
C SER A 15 7.42 0.33 11.30
N ARG A 16 6.41 0.47 10.43
CA ARG A 16 5.14 -0.27 10.57
C ARG A 16 5.31 -1.78 10.43
N ILE A 17 6.18 -2.23 9.53
CA ILE A 17 6.48 -3.66 9.33
C ILE A 17 7.11 -4.25 10.60
N VAL A 18 8.11 -3.58 11.17
CA VAL A 18 8.78 -4.01 12.40
C VAL A 18 7.79 -4.07 13.57
N LEU A 19 7.08 -2.96 13.83
CA LEU A 19 6.13 -2.86 14.95
C LEU A 19 5.02 -3.92 14.87
N ARG A 20 4.53 -4.24 13.67
CA ARG A 20 3.54 -5.31 13.48
C ARG A 20 4.14 -6.68 13.79
N SER A 21 5.41 -6.89 13.48
CA SER A 21 6.11 -8.17 13.64
C SER A 21 6.56 -8.47 15.07
N GLU A 22 6.53 -7.49 15.97
CA GLU A 22 6.81 -7.70 17.40
C GLU A 22 5.72 -8.51 18.11
N ARG A 23 4.51 -8.57 17.54
CA ARG A 23 3.38 -9.29 18.13
C ARG A 23 3.23 -10.68 17.48
N PRO A 24 3.01 -11.76 18.26
CA PRO A 24 2.81 -13.11 17.72
C PRO A 24 1.74 -13.19 16.63
N MET A 25 0.58 -12.55 16.87
CA MET A 25 -0.51 -12.51 15.89
C MET A 25 -0.13 -11.74 14.62
N GLY A 26 0.66 -10.67 14.73
CA GLY A 26 1.09 -9.89 13.57
C GLY A 26 1.99 -10.71 12.64
N ARG A 27 2.90 -11.50 13.20
CA ARG A 27 3.73 -12.44 12.43
C ARG A 27 2.90 -13.55 11.79
N LEU A 28 1.99 -14.15 12.55
CA LEU A 28 1.17 -15.27 12.07
C LEU A 28 0.21 -14.83 10.94
N SER A 29 -0.37 -13.64 11.03
CA SER A 29 -1.18 -13.08 9.95
C SER A 29 -0.39 -12.84 8.66
N SER A 30 0.84 -12.29 8.75
CA SER A 30 1.70 -12.12 7.56
C SER A 30 2.11 -13.46 6.95
N LEU A 31 2.50 -14.41 7.78
CA LEU A 31 2.86 -15.77 7.36
C LEU A 31 1.69 -16.44 6.61
N GLY A 32 0.51 -16.48 7.24
CA GLY A 32 -0.67 -17.09 6.66
C GLY A 32 -1.09 -16.44 5.34
N GLY A 33 -1.04 -15.10 5.27
CA GLY A 33 -1.34 -14.36 4.04
C GLY A 33 -0.38 -14.71 2.90
N ASN A 34 0.93 -14.64 3.13
CA ASN A 34 1.93 -14.97 2.11
C ASN A 34 1.83 -16.42 1.66
N TRP A 35 1.58 -17.36 2.59
CA TRP A 35 1.41 -18.77 2.24
C TRP A 35 0.18 -19.00 1.36
N ILE A 36 -0.96 -18.41 1.71
CA ILE A 36 -2.22 -18.59 0.96
C ILE A 36 -2.15 -17.94 -0.42
N TYR A 37 -1.67 -16.70 -0.52
CA TYR A 37 -1.72 -15.94 -1.77
C TYR A 37 -0.53 -16.16 -2.69
N ARG A 38 0.65 -16.44 -2.12
CA ARG A 38 1.92 -16.48 -2.86
C ARG A 38 2.64 -17.81 -2.75
N GLY A 39 2.19 -18.72 -1.88
CA GLY A 39 2.84 -20.01 -1.66
C GLY A 39 4.26 -19.90 -1.09
N GLU A 40 4.63 -18.75 -0.54
CA GLU A 40 5.99 -18.47 -0.08
C GLU A 40 6.02 -18.03 1.38
N TYR A 41 7.09 -18.44 2.07
CA TYR A 41 7.48 -17.83 3.33
C TYR A 41 8.30 -16.57 3.04
N ARG A 42 7.95 -15.46 3.69
CA ARG A 42 8.77 -14.24 3.71
C ARG A 42 9.07 -13.88 5.15
N SER A 43 10.33 -13.60 5.44
CA SER A 43 10.76 -13.05 6.71
C SER A 43 10.49 -11.54 6.77
N VAL A 44 10.58 -10.99 7.98
CA VAL A 44 10.51 -9.53 8.18
C VAL A 44 11.63 -8.82 7.44
N ASP A 45 12.81 -9.43 7.34
CA ASP A 45 13.96 -8.85 6.66
C ASP A 45 13.74 -8.79 5.14
N ASP A 46 13.14 -9.83 4.54
CA ASP A 46 12.77 -9.85 3.12
C ASP A 46 11.79 -8.72 2.76
N ASP A 47 10.82 -8.47 3.64
CA ASP A 47 9.86 -7.38 3.48
C ASP A 47 10.54 -6.00 3.63
N LEU A 48 11.46 -5.85 4.59
CA LEU A 48 12.23 -4.62 4.77
C LEU A 48 13.17 -4.35 3.59
N GLN A 49 13.84 -5.38 3.07
CA GLN A 49 14.71 -5.27 1.91
C GLN A 49 13.91 -4.81 0.68
N THR A 50 12.72 -5.37 0.47
CA THR A 50 11.82 -4.98 -0.62
C THR A 50 11.48 -3.49 -0.54
N VAL A 51 11.10 -2.98 0.64
CA VAL A 51 10.77 -1.55 0.81
C VAL A 51 11.99 -0.66 0.59
N ARG A 52 13.17 -1.09 1.06
CA ARG A 52 14.41 -0.31 0.94
C ARG A 52 14.89 -0.22 -0.50
N SER A 53 14.72 -1.28 -1.30
CA SER A 53 15.16 -1.33 -2.70
C SER A 53 14.33 -0.48 -3.64
N LEU A 54 13.12 -0.06 -3.24
CA LEU A 54 12.22 0.71 -4.12
C LEU A 54 12.86 2.02 -4.59
N THR A 55 12.74 2.33 -5.87
CA THR A 55 13.25 3.56 -6.46
C THR A 55 12.12 4.54 -6.76
N ARG A 56 12.49 5.76 -7.17
CA ARG A 56 11.52 6.72 -7.71
C ARG A 56 10.90 6.22 -9.01
N ASP A 57 11.69 5.50 -9.79
CA ASP A 57 11.27 5.02 -11.11
C ASP A 57 10.25 3.90 -10.94
N ASP A 58 10.43 3.01 -9.96
CA ASP A 58 9.42 1.98 -9.62
C ASP A 58 8.07 2.61 -9.26
N ILE A 59 8.08 3.73 -8.52
CA ILE A 59 6.85 4.46 -8.16
C ILE A 59 6.23 5.10 -9.40
N ARG A 60 7.06 5.69 -10.26
CA ARG A 60 6.60 6.30 -11.52
C ARG A 60 5.96 5.26 -12.43
N GLU A 61 6.60 4.11 -12.60
CA GLU A 61 6.11 2.99 -13.40
C GLU A 61 4.71 2.56 -12.94
N VAL A 62 4.50 2.41 -11.62
CA VAL A 62 3.19 2.05 -11.07
C VAL A 62 2.15 3.15 -11.32
N LEU A 63 2.52 4.42 -11.18
CA LEU A 63 1.60 5.54 -11.42
C LEU A 63 1.23 5.71 -12.90
N GLU A 64 2.14 5.36 -13.81
CA GLU A 64 1.89 5.33 -15.25
C GLU A 64 0.99 4.15 -15.63
N ALA A 65 1.22 2.98 -15.04
CA ALA A 65 0.39 1.78 -15.25
C ALA A 65 -1.01 1.91 -14.61
N TYR A 66 -1.11 2.60 -13.48
CA TYR A 66 -2.34 2.77 -12.71
C TYR A 66 -2.56 4.24 -12.30
N PRO A 67 -3.04 5.09 -13.23
CA PRO A 67 -3.28 6.50 -12.94
C PRO A 67 -4.33 6.69 -11.84
N LEU A 68 -4.06 7.60 -10.90
CA LEU A 68 -4.95 7.92 -9.78
C LEU A 68 -6.17 8.81 -10.16
N GLY A 69 -6.60 8.74 -11.42
CA GLY A 69 -7.68 9.58 -11.95
C GLY A 69 -9.09 9.13 -11.58
N TRP A 70 -9.24 7.94 -11.00
CA TRP A 70 -10.54 7.38 -10.63
C TRP A 70 -10.67 7.26 -9.12
N THR A 71 -11.78 7.75 -8.58
CA THR A 71 -12.08 7.69 -7.15
C THR A 71 -13.41 6.99 -6.93
N THR A 72 -13.43 6.01 -6.01
CA THR A 72 -14.66 5.37 -5.53
C THR A 72 -14.97 5.90 -4.14
N THR A 73 -16.09 6.60 -4.00
CA THR A 73 -16.56 7.14 -2.71
C THR A 73 -17.68 6.26 -2.15
N ALA A 74 -17.54 5.80 -0.91
CA ALA A 74 -18.59 5.09 -0.18
C ALA A 74 -18.84 5.79 1.17
N ALA A 75 -20.12 5.96 1.52
CA ALA A 75 -20.51 6.62 2.76
C ALA A 75 -21.70 5.90 3.41
N VAL A 76 -21.73 5.91 4.75
CA VAL A 76 -22.74 5.20 5.56
C VAL A 76 -23.22 6.12 6.67
N GLY A 77 -24.53 6.30 6.78
CA GLY A 77 -25.18 7.16 7.77
C GLY A 77 -26.36 7.93 7.17
N PRO A 78 -27.09 8.72 7.97
CA PRO A 78 -28.05 9.68 7.43
C PRO A 78 -27.27 10.79 6.71
N LEU A 79 -27.23 10.73 5.38
CA LEU A 79 -26.45 11.65 4.57
C LEU A 79 -27.40 12.61 3.85
N GLU A 80 -27.38 13.90 4.20
CA GLU A 80 -28.08 14.93 3.42
C GLU A 80 -27.32 15.35 2.16
N ARG A 81 -25.99 15.16 2.12
CA ARG A 81 -25.15 15.43 0.93
C ARG A 81 -23.83 14.68 1.00
N LEU A 82 -23.33 14.28 -0.17
CA LEU A 82 -21.96 13.78 -0.37
C LEU A 82 -21.26 14.70 -1.37
N ASP A 83 -20.34 15.51 -0.86
CA ASP A 83 -19.53 16.41 -1.69
C ASP A 83 -18.34 15.61 -2.25
N GLY A 84 -18.53 14.94 -3.39
CA GLY A 84 -17.48 14.20 -4.08
C GLY A 84 -17.72 14.16 -5.59
N GLU A 85 -16.79 14.71 -6.38
CA GLU A 85 -16.84 14.63 -7.84
C GLU A 85 -16.61 13.19 -8.30
N ALA A 86 -17.69 12.47 -8.58
CA ALA A 86 -17.63 11.15 -9.19
C ALA A 86 -17.30 11.30 -10.69
N GLN A 87 -16.01 11.34 -11.04
CA GLN A 87 -15.59 11.15 -12.44
C GLN A 87 -15.63 9.66 -12.79
N GLY A 88 -16.81 9.23 -13.24
CA GLY A 88 -17.10 7.88 -13.72
C GLY A 88 -16.71 7.67 -15.18
N ARG A 89 -16.20 6.46 -15.47
CA ARG A 89 -15.93 5.91 -16.81
C ARG A 89 -17.11 6.09 -17.76
N GLY A 90 -16.87 6.70 -18.92
CA GLY A 90 -17.38 6.15 -20.17
C GLY A 90 -16.66 4.83 -20.42
N VAL A 91 -17.42 3.74 -20.46
CA VAL A 91 -16.94 2.44 -20.90
C VAL A 91 -17.11 2.43 -22.42
N GLU A 92 -15.99 2.34 -23.15
CA GLU A 92 -15.94 1.75 -24.48
C GLU A 92 -15.02 0.53 -24.40
#